data_AF-A0A8T5LYR2-F1
#
_entry.id   AF-A0A8T5LYR2-F1
#
_cell.length_a   1.000
_cell.length_b   1.000
_cell.length_c   1.000
_cell.angle_alpha   90.00
_cell.angle_beta   90.00
_cell.angle_gamma   90.00
#
_symmetry.space_group_name_H-M   'P 1'
#
loop_
_entity.id
_entity.type
_entity.pdbx_description
1 polymer ?
#
loop_
_entity_poly.entity_id
_entity_poly.type
_entity_poly.pdbx_seq_one_letter_code
_entity_poly.pdbx_strand_id
1 'polypeptide(L)' 'MYDFLCKNRKKWFTSREISAMLGVSIGSVTMSLKKLRKTNIIKYKNTGKRNTFKYRVD' A
#
# COMPACT_ATOMS: atom_id res chain seq x y z
N MET A 1 -5.33 6.27 -1.93
CA MET A 1 -4.18 5.37 -1.65
C MET A 1 -2.88 5.92 -2.17
N TYR A 2 -2.82 6.34 -3.44
CA TYR A 2 -1.65 7.02 -3.98
C TYR A 2 -1.30 8.27 -3.18
N ASP A 3 -2.26 9.16 -2.92
CA ASP A 3 -2.00 10.40 -2.14
C ASP A 3 -1.48 10.12 -0.73
N PHE A 4 -1.99 9.07 -0.09
CA PHE A 4 -1.52 8.65 1.24
C PHE A 4 -0.05 8.22 1.19
N LEU A 5 0.33 7.41 0.20
CA LEU A 5 1.72 6.99 0.01
C LEU A 5 2.61 8.19 -0.41
N CYS A 6 2.07 9.11 -1.22
CA CYS A 6 2.74 10.36 -1.61
C CYS A 6 2.97 11.33 -0.44
N LYS A 7 2.09 11.35 0.56
CA LYS A 7 2.31 12.10 1.80
C LYS A 7 3.36 11.43 2.70
N ASN A 8 3.59 10.13 2.52
CA ASN A 8 4.47 9.33 3.36
C ASN A 8 5.59 8.60 2.58
N ARG A 9 6.18 9.24 1.57
CA ARG A 9 7.12 8.61 0.61
C ARG A 9 8.34 7.94 1.25
N LYS A 10 8.76 8.41 2.43
CA LYS A 10 9.93 7.88 3.15
C LYS A 10 9.67 6.55 3.87
N LYS A 11 8.42 6.12 4.02
CA LYS A 11 8.05 4.95 4.81
C LYS A 11 7.36 3.88 3.97
N TRP A 12 7.60 2.63 4.37
CA TRP A 12 6.93 1.47 3.82
C TRP A 12 5.71 1.14 4.67
N PHE A 13 4.55 0.97 4.04
CA PHE A 13 3.31 0.63 4.74
C PHE A 13 2.73 -0.68 4.26
N THR A 14 2.15 -1.43 5.18
CA THR A 14 1.32 -2.60 4.89
C THR A 14 -0.11 -2.17 4.56
N SER A 15 -0.86 -3.02 3.85
CA SER A 15 -2.29 -2.77 3.60
C SER A 15 -3.10 -2.59 4.89
N ARG A 16 -2.68 -3.22 6.00
CA ARG A 16 -3.32 -3.10 7.31
C ARG A 16 -3.07 -1.73 7.95
N GLU A 17 -1.84 -1.23 7.90
CA GLU A 17 -1.51 0.11 8.41
C GLU A 17 -2.21 1.21 7.61
N ILE A 18 -2.24 1.08 6.28
CA ILE A 18 -2.94 2.02 5.40
C ILE A 18 -4.45 2.00 5.71
N SER A 19 -5.03 0.82 5.90
CA SER A 19 -6.43 0.64 6.29
C SER A 19 -6.74 1.32 7.61
N ALA A 20 -5.90 1.10 8.63
CA ALA A 20 -6.07 1.70 9.96
C ALA A 20 -5.96 3.23 9.92
N MET A 21 -4.98 3.78 9.19
CA MET A 21 -4.80 5.23 9.11
C MET A 21 -5.88 5.95 8.30
N LEU A 22 -6.41 5.30 7.26
CA LEU A 22 -7.45 5.89 6.42
C LEU A 22 -8.87 5.61 6.94
N GLY A 23 -9.04 4.69 7.89
CA GLY A 23 -10.36 4.23 8.35
C GLY A 23 -11.14 3.47 7.26
N VAL A 24 -10.44 2.94 6.24
CA VAL A 24 -11.03 2.26 5.08
C VAL A 24 -10.82 0.75 5.20
N SER A 25 -11.76 -0.06 4.70
CA SER A 25 -11.63 -1.52 4.73
C SER A 25 -10.38 -2.04 4.01
N ILE A 26 -9.79 -3.10 4.56
CA ILE A 26 -8.59 -3.76 4.00
C ILE A 26 -8.83 -4.22 2.55
N GLY A 27 -10.05 -4.68 2.23
CA GLY A 27 -10.42 -5.10 0.88
C GLY A 27 -10.31 -3.97 -0.14
N SER A 28 -10.87 -2.80 0.17
CA SER A 28 -10.79 -1.60 -0.67
C SER A 28 -9.35 -1.10 -0.83
N VAL A 29 -8.57 -1.14 0.26
CA VAL A 29 -7.13 -0.83 0.25
C VAL A 29 -6.38 -1.76 -0.70
N THR A 30 -6.64 -3.07 -0.59
CA THR A 30 -5.96 -4.10 -1.38
C THR A 30 -6.29 -3.99 -2.87
N MET A 31 -7.55 -3.73 -3.22
CA MET A 31 -7.98 -3.50 -4.61
C MET A 31 -7.31 -2.25 -5.20
N SER A 32 -7.28 -1.16 -4.46
CA SER A 32 -6.63 0.08 -4.89
C SER A 32 -5.13 -0.11 -5.10
N LEU A 33 -4.45 -0.78 -4.16
CA LEU A 33 -3.02 -1.09 -4.27
C LEU A 33 -2.74 -2.05 -5.42
N LYS A 34 -3.60 -3.05 -5.68
CA LYS A 34 -3.48 -3.91 -6.87
C LYS A 34 -3.55 -3.10 -8.17
N LYS A 35 -4.47 -2.14 -8.29
CA LYS A 35 -4.54 -1.24 -9.46
C LYS A 35 -3.27 -0.41 -9.61
N LEU A 36 -2.78 0.19 -8.52
CA LEU A 36 -1.55 0.99 -8.51
C LEU A 36 -0.28 0.16 -8.80
N ARG A 37 -0.25 -1.13 -8.44
CA ARG A 37 0.84 -2.04 -8.82
C ARG A 37 0.87 -2.26 -10.33
N LYS A 38 -0.30 -2.39 -10.98
CA LYS A 38 -0.38 -2.56 -12.44
C LYS A 38 0.15 -1.34 -13.19
N THR A 39 0.01 -0.15 -12.63
CA THR A 39 0.52 1.08 -13.23
C THR A 39 2.01 1.30 -12.97
N ASN A 40 2.69 0.43 -12.20
CA ASN A 40 4.10 0.57 -11.79
C ASN A 40 4.44 1.88 -11.06
N ILE A 41 3.44 2.65 -10.62
CA ILE A 41 3.64 3.94 -9.94
C ILE A 41 4.09 3.73 -8.49
N ILE A 42 3.77 2.57 -7.89
CA ILE A 42 4.14 2.26 -6.50
C ILE A 42 5.09 1.08 -6.45
N LYS A 43 6.11 1.19 -5.61
CA LYS A 43 6.99 0.08 -5.25
C LYS A 43 6.28 -0.81 -4.24
N TYR A 44 6.46 -2.12 -4.38
CA TYR A 44 5.98 -3.09 -3.41
C TYR A 44 7.05 -4.13 -3.12
N LYS A 45 7.05 -4.67 -1.90
CA LYS A 45 7.88 -5.82 -1.54
C LYS A 45 7.14 -6.76 -0.62
N ASN A 46 7.46 -8.05 -0.71
CA ASN A 46 6.95 -9.04 0.23
C ASN A 46 7.70 -8.88 1.57
N THR A 47 6.98 -9.01 2.69
CA THR A 47 7.59 -8.92 4.04
C THR A 47 8.07 -10.25 4.58
N GLY A 48 8.13 -11.30 3.76
CA GLY A 48 8.50 -12.67 4.16
C GLY A 48 7.34 -13.49 4.75
N LYS A 49 6.20 -12.85 5.04
CA LYS A 49 4.96 -13.54 5.43
C LYS A 49 4.05 -13.68 4.22
N ARG A 50 3.39 -14.85 4.07
CA ARG A 50 2.40 -15.08 3.02
C ARG A 50 1.41 -13.92 2.97
N ASN A 51 1.13 -13.43 1.76
CA ASN A 51 0.16 -12.38 1.46
C ASN A 51 0.37 -11.02 2.15
N THR A 52 1.54 -10.78 2.76
CA THR A 52 1.85 -9.48 3.39
C THR A 52 2.83 -8.70 2.51
N PHE A 53 2.34 -7.60 1.95
CA PHE A 53 3.14 -6.70 1.12
C PHE A 53 3.29 -5.34 1.82
N LYS A 54 4.47 -4.76 1.64
CA LYS A 54 4.77 -3.37 1.96
C LYS A 54 4.76 -2.54 0.69
N TYR A 55 4.26 -1.32 0.77
CA TYR A 55 4.06 -0.39 -0.33
C TYR A 55 4.75 0.94 -0.03
N ARG A 56 5.32 1.56 -1.07
CA ARG A 56 5.94 2.89 -1.04
C ARG A 56 5.81 3.56 -2.40
N VAL A 57 5.77 4.88 -2.44
CA VAL A 57 5.96 5.70 -3.65
C VAL A 57 7.42 6.20 -3.65
N ASP A 58 8.09 6.11 -4.79
CA ASP A 58 9.41 6.76 -5.00
C ASP A 58 9.25 8.26 -5.22
#